data_AF-J1H5Q4-F1
#
_entry.id   AF-J1H5Q4-F1
#
_cell.length_a   1.000
_cell.length_b   1.000
_cell.length_c   1.000
_cell.angle_alpha   90.00
_cell.angle_beta   90.00
_cell.angle_gamma   90.00
#
_symmetry.space_group_name_H-M   'P 1'
#
loop_
_entity.id
_entity.type
_entity.pdbx_description
1 polymer ?
#
loop_
_entity_poly.entity_id
_entity_poly.type
_entity_poly.pdbx_seq_one_letter_code
_entity_poly.pdbx_strand_id
1 'polypeptide(L)'
;MRILDICCCSGGASMGLYQACRKAGIEPYVCGADIRNPDSYPFEFIQSDMRNLSLDFIRSFDFVWLSPPCQAYSLACVGSNKEYPDLVPFAQNFMYQAGVPYCMENVPQAPLRRDLLLCGEMFGLGVIRHRHFEIGGFEVPQPFHKMHSGRVIDGEKVTVAGNGFGGSGKIEDWQKAIGIDWITDRWSLAQAVPPVYSQYIMSCFLGDPDYRLLVDDLPVSSDGWYYQQEMIQCGKPNCKCQRGELHGPYWMRYKQIGKRRVKQYVGKSYVSSCAR
;
A
#
# COMPACT_ATOMS: atom_id res chain seq x y z
N MET A 1 20.98 1.05 3.06
CA MET A 1 19.78 1.90 3.21
C MET A 1 19.12 1.61 4.55
N ARG A 2 18.75 2.63 5.32
CA ARG A 2 18.10 2.50 6.63
C ARG A 2 16.60 2.73 6.49
N ILE A 3 15.81 1.76 6.92
CA ILE A 3 14.36 1.73 6.77
C ILE A 3 13.72 1.55 8.14
N LEU A 4 12.73 2.39 8.47
CA LEU A 4 11.93 2.28 9.68
C LEU A 4 10.50 1.87 9.33
N ASP A 5 9.95 0.86 10.00
CA ASP A 5 8.56 0.44 9.90
C ASP A 5 7.84 0.71 11.23
N ILE A 6 6.94 1.69 11.26
CA ILE A 6 6.22 2.14 12.46
C ILE A 6 4.82 1.54 12.46
N CYS A 7 4.40 1.04 13.63
CA CYS A 7 3.22 0.19 13.79
C CYS A 7 3.34 -1.09 12.95
N CYS A 8 4.53 -1.70 12.99
CA CYS A 8 4.96 -2.74 12.06
C CYS A 8 4.25 -4.09 12.25
N CYS A 9 3.56 -4.31 13.38
CA CYS A 9 3.04 -5.63 13.77
C CYS A 9 4.12 -6.71 13.54
N SER A 10 3.78 -7.85 12.94
CA SER A 10 4.73 -8.93 12.65
C SER A 10 5.51 -8.77 11.33
N GLY A 11 5.60 -7.55 10.78
CA GLY A 11 6.58 -7.21 9.74
C GLY A 11 6.25 -7.61 8.31
N GLY A 12 4.97 -7.69 7.94
CA GLY A 12 4.53 -7.92 6.56
C GLY A 12 5.09 -6.87 5.58
N ALA A 13 4.95 -5.58 5.92
CA ALA A 13 5.51 -4.50 5.12
C ALA A 13 7.05 -4.54 5.11
N SER A 14 7.67 -4.66 6.28
CA SER A 14 9.13 -4.70 6.45
C SER A 14 9.80 -5.76 5.57
N MET A 15 9.19 -6.94 5.43
CA MET A 15 9.73 -8.01 4.57
C MET A 15 9.78 -7.59 3.10
N GLY A 16 8.73 -6.96 2.57
CA GLY A 16 8.72 -6.49 1.19
C GLY A 16 9.73 -5.36 0.95
N LEU A 17 9.91 -4.47 1.92
CA LEU A 17 10.93 -3.42 1.87
C LEU A 17 12.33 -4.02 1.80
N TYR A 18 12.61 -5.01 2.67
CA TYR A 18 13.86 -5.76 2.66
C TYR A 18 14.11 -6.43 1.30
N GLN A 19 13.13 -7.18 0.78
CA GLN A 19 13.22 -7.90 -0.49
C GLN A 19 13.50 -6.96 -1.67
N ALA A 20 12.83 -5.81 -1.73
CA ALA A 20 13.07 -4.81 -2.78
C ALA A 20 14.51 -4.28 -2.76
N CYS A 21 15.05 -3.92 -1.58
CA CYS A 21 16.43 -3.48 -1.47
C CYS A 21 17.42 -4.58 -1.87
N ARG A 22 17.21 -5.82 -1.42
CA ARG A 22 18.06 -6.97 -1.80
C ARG A 22 18.06 -7.19 -3.30
N LYS A 23 16.89 -7.12 -3.95
CA LYS A 23 16.77 -7.24 -5.41
C LYS A 23 17.55 -6.14 -6.14
N ALA A 24 17.52 -4.91 -5.61
CA ALA A 24 18.26 -3.77 -6.15
C ALA A 24 19.77 -3.79 -5.83
N GLY A 25 20.29 -4.83 -5.15
CA GLY A 25 21.70 -4.91 -4.75
C GLY A 25 22.09 -3.92 -3.64
N ILE A 26 21.11 -3.40 -2.90
CA ILE A 26 21.30 -2.46 -1.80
C ILE A 26 21.17 -3.21 -0.48
N GLU A 27 22.17 -3.11 0.40
CA GLU A 27 22.09 -3.69 1.74
C GLU A 27 21.09 -2.89 2.61
N PRO A 28 19.97 -3.50 3.06
CA PRO A 28 19.00 -2.83 3.90
C PRO A 28 19.28 -3.07 5.39
N TYR A 29 19.21 -2.01 6.18
CA TYR A 29 18.99 -2.06 7.62
C TYR A 29 17.52 -1.76 7.87
N VAL A 30 16.75 -2.74 8.29
CA VAL A 30 15.30 -2.61 8.58
C VAL A 30 15.09 -2.66 10.08
N CYS A 31 14.39 -1.67 10.63
CA CYS A 31 14.00 -1.61 12.02
C CYS A 31 12.48 -1.45 12.14
N GLY A 32 11.83 -2.27 12.98
CA GLY A 32 10.42 -2.15 13.32
C GLY A 32 10.21 -1.42 14.64
N ALA A 33 9.12 -0.67 14.74
CA ALA A 33 8.64 -0.08 15.98
C ALA A 33 7.14 -0.36 16.17
N ASP A 34 6.76 -1.02 17.25
CA ASP A 34 5.36 -1.28 17.59
C ASP A 34 5.15 -1.27 19.11
N ILE A 35 3.95 -0.91 19.56
CA ILE A 35 3.60 -0.89 20.99
C ILE A 35 3.57 -2.30 21.58
N ARG A 36 3.29 -3.30 20.74
CA ARG A 36 3.33 -4.73 21.11
C ARG A 36 4.62 -5.33 20.57
N ASN A 37 5.26 -6.15 21.39
CA ASN A 37 6.37 -6.98 20.94
C ASN A 37 5.84 -8.21 20.18
N PRO A 38 6.05 -8.32 18.86
CA PRO A 38 5.63 -9.49 18.09
C PRO A 38 6.71 -10.56 18.17
N ASP A 39 6.36 -11.77 18.62
CA ASP A 39 7.30 -12.91 18.66
C ASP A 39 7.87 -13.27 17.28
N SER A 40 7.19 -12.85 16.22
CA SER A 40 7.47 -13.22 14.82
C SER A 40 8.10 -12.10 13.98
N TYR A 41 8.51 -10.97 14.57
CA TYR A 41 9.11 -9.88 13.79
C TYR A 41 10.50 -10.28 13.24
N PRO A 42 10.75 -10.18 11.93
CA PRO A 42 11.94 -10.79 11.31
C PRO A 42 13.21 -9.92 11.34
N PHE A 43 13.17 -8.70 11.88
CA PHE A 43 14.29 -7.75 11.85
C PHE A 43 14.56 -7.11 13.23
N GLU A 44 15.47 -6.13 13.28
CA GLU A 44 15.69 -5.30 14.47
C GLU A 44 14.38 -4.65 14.92
N PHE A 45 14.10 -4.68 16.22
CA PHE A 45 12.80 -4.27 16.75
C PHE A 45 12.94 -3.38 17.98
N ILE A 46 12.07 -2.36 18.04
CA ILE A 46 11.93 -1.45 19.15
C ILE A 46 10.49 -1.53 19.65
N GLN A 47 10.30 -2.00 20.88
CA GLN A 47 8.98 -1.92 21.51
C GLN A 47 8.70 -0.47 21.95
N SER A 48 7.85 0.25 21.21
CA SER A 48 7.51 1.63 21.52
C SER A 48 6.19 2.05 20.89
N ASP A 49 5.44 2.89 21.60
CA ASP A 49 4.35 3.64 21.00
C ASP A 49 4.93 4.65 19.98
N MET A 50 4.30 4.79 18.81
CA MET A 50 4.78 5.70 17.78
C MET A 50 4.94 7.15 18.27
N ARG A 51 4.13 7.56 19.26
CA ARG A 51 4.16 8.91 19.86
C ARG A 51 5.40 9.17 20.72
N ASN A 52 6.12 8.11 21.10
CA ASN A 52 7.35 8.21 21.89
C ASN A 52 8.61 8.26 21.02
N LEU A 53 8.49 8.05 19.70
CA LEU A 53 9.61 8.19 18.78
C LEU A 53 9.94 9.68 18.61
N SER A 54 11.23 10.04 18.56
CA SER A 54 11.64 11.43 18.34
C SER A 54 11.82 11.74 16.85
N LEU A 55 11.67 13.02 16.48
CA LEU A 55 11.93 13.46 15.10
C LEU A 55 13.36 13.15 14.65
N ASP A 56 14.34 13.32 15.54
CA ASP A 56 15.75 13.05 15.23
C ASP A 56 16.01 11.56 14.99
N PHE A 57 15.32 10.69 15.73
CA PHE A 57 15.36 9.25 15.48
C PHE A 57 14.81 8.92 14.09
N ILE A 58 13.64 9.46 13.73
CA ILE A 58 13.04 9.21 12.41
C ILE A 58 13.90 9.76 11.27
N ARG A 59 14.46 10.96 11.44
CA ARG A 59 15.37 11.58 10.46
C ARG A 59 16.67 10.80 10.23
N SER A 60 17.00 9.85 11.11
CA SER A 60 18.16 8.96 10.92
C SER A 60 17.91 7.82 9.91
N PHE A 61 16.71 7.73 9.34
CA PHE A 61 16.34 6.73 8.33
C PHE A 61 16.17 7.38 6.96
N ASP A 62 16.47 6.60 5.92
CA ASP A 62 16.36 7.02 4.52
C ASP A 62 14.90 6.94 4.02
N PHE A 63 14.11 6.04 4.62
CA PHE A 63 12.71 5.79 4.27
C PHE A 63 11.92 5.31 5.48
N VAL A 64 10.66 5.73 5.58
CA VAL A 64 9.75 5.34 6.65
C VAL A 64 8.46 4.73 6.11
N TRP A 65 8.12 3.55 6.59
CA TRP A 65 6.79 2.96 6.45
C TRP A 65 5.99 3.18 7.73
N LEU A 66 4.71 3.53 7.62
CA LEU A 66 3.81 3.66 8.77
C LEU A 66 2.48 2.94 8.49
N SER A 67 2.00 2.16 9.47
CA SER A 67 0.66 1.55 9.41
C SER A 67 -0.16 1.89 10.67
N PRO A 68 -0.53 3.17 10.91
CA PRO A 68 -1.24 3.57 12.13
C PRO A 68 -2.52 2.75 12.34
N PRO A 69 -2.93 2.50 13.60
CA PRO A 69 -4.12 1.72 13.93
C PRO A 69 -5.35 2.11 13.10
N CYS A 70 -5.99 1.13 12.46
CA CYS A 70 -7.10 1.34 11.51
C CYS A 70 -8.49 1.08 12.09
N GLN A 71 -8.58 0.61 13.33
CA GLN A 71 -9.81 0.08 13.93
C GLN A 71 -10.92 1.15 14.04
N ALA A 72 -10.56 2.42 14.22
CA ALA A 72 -11.49 3.54 14.21
C ALA A 72 -12.23 3.71 12.87
N TYR A 73 -11.68 3.17 11.78
CA TYR A 73 -12.20 3.31 10.42
C TYR A 73 -12.66 1.98 9.80
N SER A 74 -12.33 0.85 10.42
CA SER A 74 -12.60 -0.47 9.88
C SER A 74 -14.09 -0.81 9.93
N LEU A 75 -14.66 -1.25 8.81
CA LEU A 75 -16.04 -1.75 8.74
C LEU A 75 -16.29 -2.93 9.68
N ALA A 76 -15.25 -3.72 10.01
CA ALA A 76 -15.36 -4.84 10.94
C ALA A 76 -15.58 -4.41 12.39
N CYS A 77 -15.37 -3.13 12.72
CA CYS A 77 -15.54 -2.58 14.06
C CYS A 77 -16.87 -1.80 14.22
N VAL A 78 -17.64 -1.64 13.13
CA VAL A 78 -18.95 -0.98 13.15
C VAL A 78 -19.90 -1.76 14.06
N GLY A 79 -20.48 -1.07 15.06
CA GLY A 79 -21.35 -1.67 16.07
C GLY A 79 -20.64 -2.17 17.33
N SER A 80 -19.32 -2.01 17.44
CA SER A 80 -18.61 -2.24 18.71
C SER A 80 -18.70 -1.00 19.63
N ASN A 81 -18.85 -1.21 20.94
CA ASN A 81 -18.81 -0.14 21.96
C ASN A 81 -17.38 0.23 22.38
N LYS A 82 -16.38 -0.07 21.56
CA LYS A 82 -14.97 0.17 21.89
C LYS A 82 -14.50 1.48 21.27
N GLU A 83 -13.82 2.30 22.07
CA GLU A 83 -13.06 3.43 21.54
C GLU A 83 -11.72 2.94 20.98
N TYR A 84 -11.40 3.40 19.77
CA TYR A 84 -10.15 3.07 19.09
C TYR A 84 -9.34 4.35 18.86
N PRO A 85 -8.02 4.33 19.13
CA PRO A 85 -7.18 5.49 18.89
C PRO A 85 -7.13 5.80 17.40
N ASP A 86 -7.35 7.07 17.05
CA ASP A 86 -7.06 7.59 15.71
C ASP A 86 -5.70 8.28 15.72
N LEU A 87 -4.70 7.60 15.15
CA LEU A 87 -3.33 8.13 15.05
C LEU A 87 -2.99 8.63 13.64
N VAL A 88 -3.94 8.63 12.70
CA VAL A 88 -3.68 9.13 11.33
C VAL A 88 -3.29 10.61 11.33
N PRO A 89 -4.00 11.53 12.03
CA PRO A 89 -3.61 12.95 12.06
C PRO A 89 -2.24 13.16 12.72
N PHE A 90 -1.95 12.39 13.77
CA PHE A 90 -0.64 12.43 14.43
C PHE A 90 0.46 11.99 13.45
N ALA A 91 0.29 10.86 12.78
CA ALA A 91 1.23 10.32 11.80
C ALA A 91 1.50 11.32 10.66
N GLN A 92 0.45 11.94 10.11
CA GLN A 92 0.58 12.94 9.05
C GLN A 92 1.40 14.15 9.49
N ASN A 93 1.08 14.74 10.66
CA ASN A 93 1.85 15.86 11.19
C ASN A 93 3.29 15.44 11.50
N PHE A 94 3.49 14.23 12.02
CA PHE A 94 4.80 13.73 12.39
C PHE A 94 5.71 13.56 11.16
N MET A 95 5.19 13.01 10.06
CA MET A 95 5.93 12.89 8.80
C MET A 95 6.15 14.23 8.10
N TYR A 96 5.18 15.15 8.18
CA TYR A 96 5.35 16.51 7.71
C TYR A 96 6.53 17.21 8.42
N GLN A 97 6.64 17.06 9.74
CA GLN A 97 7.74 17.62 10.52
C GLN A 97 9.07 16.89 10.29
N ALA A 98 9.05 15.56 10.14
CA ALA A 98 10.24 14.76 9.91
C ALA A 98 10.91 15.11 8.57
N GLY A 99 10.11 15.31 7.52
CA GLY A 99 10.59 15.69 6.19
C GLY A 99 11.34 14.58 5.45
N VAL A 100 11.13 13.32 5.85
CA VAL A 100 11.75 12.13 5.23
C VAL A 100 10.80 11.47 4.22
N PRO A 101 11.31 10.79 3.19
CA PRO A 101 10.47 9.99 2.30
C PRO A 101 9.68 8.93 3.08
N TYR A 102 8.40 8.79 2.76
CA TYR A 102 7.54 7.87 3.50
C TYR A 102 6.40 7.28 2.69
N CYS A 103 5.90 6.15 3.20
CA CYS A 103 4.64 5.55 2.79
C CYS A 103 3.80 5.26 4.03
N MET A 104 2.57 5.76 4.07
CA MET A 104 1.62 5.50 5.14
C MET A 104 0.43 4.70 4.60
N GLU A 105 0.15 3.54 5.18
CA GLU A 105 -0.92 2.63 4.80
C GLU A 105 -2.13 2.77 5.74
N ASN A 106 -3.33 2.58 5.17
CA ASN A 106 -4.52 2.29 5.98
C ASN A 106 -5.65 1.61 5.17
N VAL A 107 -6.74 1.26 5.86
CA VAL A 107 -7.97 0.77 5.24
C VAL A 107 -8.66 1.84 4.39
N PRO A 108 -9.49 1.47 3.39
CA PRO A 108 -10.04 2.45 2.45
C PRO A 108 -10.91 3.57 3.05
N GLN A 109 -11.48 3.32 4.24
CA GLN A 109 -12.34 4.25 4.97
C GLN A 109 -11.56 5.32 5.73
N ALA A 110 -10.27 5.11 5.98
CA ALA A 110 -9.46 6.06 6.73
C ALA A 110 -9.20 7.35 5.92
N PRO A 111 -9.06 8.50 6.59
CA PRO A 111 -8.92 9.82 5.94
C PRO A 111 -7.48 10.08 5.47
N LEU A 112 -6.90 9.14 4.71
CA LEU A 112 -5.58 9.31 4.09
C LEU A 112 -5.69 10.07 2.78
N ARG A 113 -4.61 10.78 2.40
CA ARG A 113 -4.45 11.21 1.00
C ARG A 113 -4.35 9.96 0.13
N ARG A 114 -5.23 9.86 -0.87
CA ARG A 114 -5.39 8.64 -1.71
C ARG A 114 -4.44 8.67 -2.90
N ASP A 115 -3.14 8.65 -2.62
CA ASP A 115 -2.11 8.68 -3.66
C ASP A 115 -2.04 7.34 -4.42
N LEU A 116 -2.31 6.23 -3.72
CA LEU A 116 -2.27 4.89 -4.28
C LEU A 116 -3.35 3.99 -3.66
N LEU A 117 -3.86 3.04 -4.44
CA LEU A 117 -4.72 1.93 -3.99
C LEU A 117 -4.08 0.62 -4.41
N LEU A 118 -3.78 -0.28 -3.49
CA LEU A 118 -3.32 -1.64 -3.82
C LEU A 118 -4.35 -2.68 -3.39
N CYS A 119 -4.44 -3.77 -4.16
CA CYS A 119 -5.26 -4.94 -3.87
C CYS A 119 -4.51 -6.22 -4.22
N GLY A 120 -4.75 -7.31 -3.49
CA GLY A 120 -3.94 -8.52 -3.58
C GLY A 120 -4.01 -9.13 -4.96
N GLU A 121 -5.18 -9.04 -5.58
CA GLU A 121 -5.40 -9.45 -6.96
C GLU A 121 -4.58 -8.73 -8.02
N MET A 122 -4.16 -7.49 -7.77
CA MET A 122 -3.23 -6.80 -8.66
C MET A 122 -1.90 -7.52 -8.74
N PHE A 123 -1.58 -8.32 -7.72
CA PHE A 123 -0.33 -9.06 -7.55
C PHE A 123 -0.52 -10.58 -7.57
N GLY A 124 -1.66 -11.06 -8.08
CA GLY A 124 -1.94 -12.49 -8.18
C GLY A 124 -2.17 -13.19 -6.84
N LEU A 125 -2.36 -12.44 -5.75
CA LEU A 125 -2.62 -13.00 -4.43
C LEU A 125 -4.05 -13.56 -4.33
N GLY A 126 -4.22 -14.62 -3.53
CA GLY A 126 -5.51 -15.26 -3.24
C GLY A 126 -6.41 -14.46 -2.28
N VAL A 127 -6.24 -13.15 -2.20
CA VAL A 127 -6.92 -12.28 -1.23
C VAL A 127 -7.49 -11.01 -1.89
N ILE A 128 -8.70 -10.63 -1.49
CA ILE A 128 -9.21 -9.26 -1.74
C ILE A 128 -8.87 -8.41 -0.52
N ARG A 129 -7.83 -7.59 -0.63
CA ARG A 129 -7.35 -6.73 0.47
C ARG A 129 -6.99 -5.35 -0.05
N HIS A 130 -7.98 -4.47 -0.16
CA HIS A 130 -7.76 -3.08 -0.55
C HIS A 130 -7.09 -2.30 0.58
N ARG A 131 -6.07 -1.53 0.20
CA ARG A 131 -5.39 -0.58 1.07
C ARG A 131 -5.08 0.71 0.32
N HIS A 132 -5.31 1.82 0.99
CA HIS A 132 -4.89 3.13 0.50
C HIS A 132 -3.54 3.48 1.08
N PHE A 133 -2.75 4.20 0.28
CA PHE A 133 -1.46 4.69 0.70
C PHE A 133 -1.35 6.18 0.42
N GLU A 134 -0.80 6.88 1.41
CA GLU A 134 -0.32 8.24 1.31
C GLU A 134 1.20 8.20 1.14
N ILE A 135 1.71 8.83 0.07
CA ILE A 135 3.11 8.76 -0.34
C ILE A 135 3.73 10.16 -0.22
N GLY A 136 4.86 10.27 0.48
CA GLY A 136 5.60 11.53 0.62
C GLY A 136 7.03 11.42 0.09
N GLY A 137 7.46 12.42 -0.69
CA GLY A 137 8.85 12.57 -1.14
C GLY A 137 9.21 11.84 -2.44
N PHE A 138 8.29 11.07 -3.03
CA PHE A 138 8.47 10.38 -4.31
C PHE A 138 7.12 10.05 -4.95
N GLU A 139 7.14 9.52 -6.18
CA GLU A 139 5.92 9.12 -6.91
C GLU A 139 5.85 7.60 -7.06
N VAL A 140 4.63 7.05 -6.94
CA VAL A 140 4.35 5.64 -7.20
C VAL A 140 3.25 5.56 -8.26
N PRO A 141 3.48 4.91 -9.41
CA PRO A 141 2.43 4.70 -10.38
C PRO A 141 1.35 3.75 -9.84
N GLN A 142 0.11 3.96 -10.25
CA GLN A 142 -0.98 3.06 -9.89
C GLN A 142 -1.00 1.82 -10.79
N PRO A 143 -0.82 0.60 -10.26
CA PRO A 143 -1.01 -0.61 -11.05
C PRO A 143 -2.49 -0.80 -11.42
N PHE A 144 -2.75 -1.52 -12.52
CA PHE A 144 -4.12 -1.77 -12.97
C PHE A 144 -4.90 -2.61 -11.95
N HIS A 145 -6.05 -2.10 -11.54
CA HIS A 145 -7.00 -2.84 -10.71
C HIS A 145 -8.04 -3.53 -11.61
N LYS A 146 -7.89 -4.84 -11.81
CA LYS A 146 -8.93 -5.65 -12.46
C LYS A 146 -10.20 -5.70 -11.59
N MET A 147 -11.35 -5.91 -12.23
CA MET A 147 -12.58 -6.23 -11.49
C MET A 147 -12.40 -7.57 -10.80
N HIS A 148 -12.85 -7.69 -9.55
CA HIS A 148 -12.71 -8.94 -8.82
C HIS A 148 -13.50 -10.07 -9.49
N SER A 149 -12.80 -11.11 -9.97
CA SER A 149 -13.40 -12.35 -10.49
C SER A 149 -13.35 -13.47 -9.44
N GLY A 150 -14.44 -14.20 -9.19
CA GLY A 150 -14.51 -15.23 -8.14
C GLY A 150 -15.04 -14.71 -6.80
N ARG A 151 -15.74 -15.57 -6.05
CA ARG A 151 -16.42 -15.23 -4.78
C ARG A 151 -15.68 -15.85 -3.60
N VAL A 152 -15.71 -15.15 -2.46
CA VAL A 152 -15.25 -15.69 -1.15
C VAL A 152 -16.02 -16.96 -0.76
N ILE A 153 -17.26 -17.09 -1.25
CA ILE A 153 -18.16 -18.22 -1.01
C ILE A 153 -17.71 -19.49 -1.75
N ASP A 154 -17.00 -19.35 -2.87
CA ASP A 154 -16.63 -20.46 -3.76
C ASP A 154 -15.22 -21.01 -3.45
N GLY A 155 -14.52 -20.48 -2.44
CA GLY A 155 -13.18 -20.93 -2.02
C GLY A 155 -12.02 -20.43 -2.89
N GLU A 156 -12.29 -19.71 -3.97
CA GLU A 156 -11.29 -19.16 -4.89
C GLU A 156 -10.54 -17.95 -4.33
N LYS A 157 -11.11 -17.28 -3.31
CA LYS A 157 -10.55 -16.07 -2.69
C LYS A 157 -10.80 -16.04 -1.19
N VAL A 158 -9.83 -15.54 -0.44
CA VAL A 158 -9.93 -15.38 1.01
C VAL A 158 -10.13 -13.92 1.37
N THR A 159 -10.99 -13.63 2.33
CA THR A 159 -10.96 -12.37 3.08
C THR A 159 -10.18 -12.61 4.36
N VAL A 160 -9.00 -12.00 4.47
CA VAL A 160 -8.15 -12.08 5.68
C VAL A 160 -8.59 -10.98 6.65
N ALA A 161 -9.85 -11.08 7.09
CA ALA A 161 -10.50 -10.27 8.11
C ALA A 161 -11.77 -11.00 8.58
N GLY A 162 -12.02 -11.03 9.90
CA GLY A 162 -13.21 -11.67 10.48
C GLY A 162 -13.26 -13.21 10.29
N ASN A 163 -14.47 -13.76 10.22
CA ASN A 163 -14.75 -15.18 9.95
C ASN A 163 -14.54 -15.54 8.46
N GLY A 164 -13.39 -15.19 7.87
CA GLY A 164 -13.03 -15.61 6.52
C GLY A 164 -13.22 -17.13 6.35
N PHE A 165 -13.74 -17.57 5.19
CA PHE A 165 -14.20 -18.94 4.92
C PHE A 165 -15.50 -19.37 5.64
N GLY A 166 -16.38 -18.44 6.04
CA GLY A 166 -17.53 -18.81 6.88
C GLY A 166 -17.12 -19.36 8.25
N GLY A 167 -15.93 -18.96 8.73
CA GLY A 167 -15.38 -19.35 10.04
C GLY A 167 -14.32 -20.46 10.03
N SER A 168 -13.95 -21.03 8.87
CA SER A 168 -13.18 -22.30 8.82
C SER A 168 -11.79 -22.26 8.15
N GLY A 169 -11.30 -21.13 7.63
CA GLY A 169 -10.03 -21.11 6.89
C GLY A 169 -8.84 -21.44 7.79
N LYS A 170 -7.99 -22.41 7.40
CA LYS A 170 -6.79 -22.76 8.18
C LYS A 170 -5.76 -21.64 8.10
N ILE A 171 -4.84 -21.56 9.07
CA ILE A 171 -3.85 -20.49 9.07
C ILE A 171 -2.96 -20.54 7.82
N GLU A 172 -2.65 -21.74 7.36
CA GLU A 172 -1.84 -21.99 6.16
C GLU A 172 -2.53 -21.44 4.90
N ASP A 173 -3.86 -21.45 4.85
CA ASP A 173 -4.60 -20.86 3.72
C ASP A 173 -4.48 -19.33 3.71
N TRP A 174 -4.47 -18.71 4.89
CA TRP A 174 -4.30 -17.26 5.03
C TRP A 174 -2.87 -16.85 4.69
N GLN A 175 -1.89 -17.59 5.20
CA GLN A 175 -0.47 -17.44 4.90
C GLN A 175 -0.22 -17.47 3.39
N LYS A 176 -0.73 -18.50 2.70
CA LYS A 176 -0.66 -18.62 1.23
C LYS A 176 -1.38 -17.47 0.53
N ALA A 177 -2.57 -17.09 0.99
CA ALA A 177 -3.37 -16.07 0.34
C ALA A 177 -2.72 -14.68 0.37
N ILE A 178 -1.95 -14.35 1.40
CA ILE A 178 -1.29 -13.04 1.53
C ILE A 178 0.22 -13.06 1.22
N GLY A 179 0.81 -14.24 1.03
CA GLY A 179 2.23 -14.41 0.77
C GLY A 179 3.11 -14.20 2.01
N ILE A 180 2.68 -14.70 3.18
CA ILE A 180 3.42 -14.63 4.43
C ILE A 180 3.42 -16.00 5.10
N ASP A 181 4.59 -16.63 5.27
CA ASP A 181 4.75 -17.95 5.86
C ASP A 181 5.32 -17.95 7.30
N TRP A 182 5.91 -16.84 7.75
CA TRP A 182 6.53 -16.74 9.09
C TRP A 182 5.58 -16.34 10.21
N ILE A 183 4.42 -15.75 9.91
CA ILE A 183 3.43 -15.37 10.94
C ILE A 183 2.52 -16.56 11.22
N THR A 184 2.53 -17.03 12.47
CA THR A 184 1.84 -18.27 12.90
C THR A 184 0.58 -18.03 13.73
N ASP A 185 0.11 -16.79 13.84
CA ASP A 185 -1.17 -16.46 14.45
C ASP A 185 -2.09 -15.69 13.48
N ARG A 186 -3.38 -15.99 13.53
CA ARG A 186 -4.37 -15.39 12.61
C ARG A 186 -4.53 -13.90 12.81
N TRP A 187 -4.34 -13.43 14.03
CA TRP A 187 -4.61 -12.03 14.34
C TRP A 187 -3.54 -11.14 13.70
N SER A 188 -2.27 -11.52 13.78
CA SER A 188 -1.17 -10.81 13.13
C SER A 188 -1.28 -10.88 11.61
N LEU A 189 -1.68 -12.03 11.06
CA LEU A 189 -1.99 -12.17 9.62
C LEU A 189 -3.12 -11.23 9.18
N ALA A 190 -4.17 -11.06 10.00
CA ALA A 190 -5.26 -10.14 9.70
C ALA A 190 -4.81 -8.68 9.65
N GLN A 191 -3.81 -8.31 10.46
CA GLN A 191 -3.22 -6.95 10.46
C GLN A 191 -2.20 -6.76 9.35
N ALA A 192 -1.52 -7.81 8.90
CA ALA A 192 -0.37 -7.71 8.01
C ALA A 192 -0.68 -7.01 6.67
N VAL A 193 0.25 -6.16 6.23
CA VAL A 193 0.33 -5.70 4.85
C VAL A 193 0.99 -6.81 4.03
N PRO A 194 0.42 -7.26 2.90
CA PRO A 194 1.09 -8.20 2.01
C PRO A 194 2.47 -7.68 1.56
N PRO A 195 3.56 -8.45 1.67
CA PRO A 195 4.92 -7.99 1.37
C PRO A 195 5.07 -7.44 -0.06
N VAL A 196 4.33 -7.99 -1.02
CA VAL A 196 4.37 -7.53 -2.41
C VAL A 196 3.94 -6.07 -2.58
N TYR A 197 3.10 -5.53 -1.67
CA TYR A 197 2.70 -4.13 -1.72
C TYR A 197 3.86 -3.19 -1.38
N SER A 198 4.54 -3.46 -0.27
CA SER A 198 5.69 -2.65 0.16
C SER A 198 6.89 -2.87 -0.75
N GLN A 199 7.05 -4.08 -1.32
CA GLN A 199 8.05 -4.35 -2.34
C GLN A 199 7.83 -3.46 -3.59
N TYR A 200 6.61 -3.38 -4.10
CA TYR A 200 6.28 -2.53 -5.26
C TYR A 200 6.59 -1.05 -5.00
N ILE A 201 6.18 -0.54 -3.84
CA ILE A 201 6.38 0.85 -3.44
C ILE A 201 7.88 1.16 -3.27
N MET A 202 8.63 0.27 -2.61
CA MET A 202 10.07 0.45 -2.41
C MET A 202 10.83 0.35 -3.74
N SER A 203 10.48 -0.56 -4.65
CA SER A 203 11.09 -0.59 -5.98
C SER A 203 10.89 0.72 -6.75
N CYS A 204 9.73 1.36 -6.61
CA CYS A 204 9.49 2.69 -7.18
C CYS A 204 10.37 3.77 -6.52
N PHE A 205 10.48 3.76 -5.18
CA PHE A 205 11.34 4.68 -4.43
C PHE A 205 12.82 4.55 -4.85
N LEU A 206 13.30 3.32 -5.04
CA LEU A 206 14.68 3.02 -5.45
C LEU A 206 14.95 3.36 -6.92
N GLY A 207 13.92 3.73 -7.69
CA GLY A 207 14.06 3.96 -9.13
C GLY A 207 14.37 2.69 -9.93
N ASP A 208 14.05 1.51 -9.40
CA ASP A 208 14.29 0.22 -10.05
C ASP A 208 13.42 0.11 -11.31
N PRO A 209 13.98 0.15 -12.54
CA PRO A 209 13.19 0.08 -13.77
C PRO A 209 12.41 -1.24 -13.91
N ASP A 210 12.83 -2.27 -13.18
CA ASP A 210 12.23 -3.60 -13.14
C ASP A 210 11.13 -3.72 -12.07
N TYR A 211 10.71 -2.61 -11.42
CA TYR A 211 9.42 -2.59 -10.72
C TYR A 211 8.30 -3.01 -11.68
N ARG A 212 8.46 -2.73 -12.99
CA ARG A 212 7.53 -3.16 -14.02
C ARG A 212 7.44 -4.66 -14.11
N LEU A 213 8.50 -5.43 -13.86
CA LEU A 213 8.43 -6.91 -13.82
C LEU A 213 7.59 -7.45 -12.65
N LEU A 214 7.42 -6.68 -11.56
CA LEU A 214 6.45 -6.99 -10.51
C LEU A 214 5.00 -6.71 -10.93
N VAL A 215 4.78 -6.17 -12.13
CA VAL A 215 3.47 -5.84 -12.72
C VAL A 215 3.31 -6.41 -14.13
N ASP A 216 4.38 -6.78 -14.83
CA ASP A 216 4.40 -7.21 -16.24
C ASP A 216 4.02 -8.69 -16.36
N ASP A 217 4.18 -9.48 -15.29
CA ASP A 217 3.56 -10.81 -15.14
C ASP A 217 2.11 -10.72 -14.62
N LEU A 218 1.60 -9.51 -14.42
CA LEU A 218 0.24 -9.24 -13.95
C LEU A 218 -0.55 -8.53 -15.03
N PRO A 219 -1.87 -8.74 -15.09
CA PRO A 219 -2.60 -8.49 -16.30
C PRO A 219 -2.60 -6.99 -16.59
N VAL A 220 -1.80 -6.61 -17.59
CA VAL A 220 -2.29 -5.79 -18.69
C VAL A 220 -3.78 -6.11 -18.84
N SER A 221 -4.65 -5.10 -18.84
CA SER A 221 -6.05 -5.37 -19.19
C SER A 221 -6.05 -6.25 -20.46
N SER A 222 -6.99 -7.17 -20.64
CA SER A 222 -6.92 -8.11 -21.79
C SER A 222 -6.74 -7.41 -23.15
N ASP A 223 -7.01 -6.10 -23.20
CA ASP A 223 -6.80 -5.18 -24.30
C ASP A 223 -5.56 -4.27 -24.23
N GLY A 224 -4.57 -4.42 -23.33
CA GLY A 224 -3.26 -3.75 -23.46
C GLY A 224 -2.96 -2.51 -22.59
N TRP A 225 -3.82 -2.09 -21.64
CA TRP A 225 -3.72 -0.77 -21.00
C TRP A 225 -3.19 -0.78 -19.55
N TYR A 226 -2.44 0.27 -19.17
CA TYR A 226 -2.06 0.63 -17.79
C TYR A 226 -2.55 2.04 -17.42
N TYR A 227 -2.59 2.41 -16.13
CA TYR A 227 -3.23 3.65 -15.66
C TYR A 227 -2.28 4.50 -14.79
N GLN A 228 -2.43 5.82 -14.82
CA GLN A 228 -1.63 6.75 -14.02
C GLN A 228 -2.43 8.04 -13.76
N GLN A 229 -2.22 8.68 -12.61
CA GLN A 229 -2.77 10.01 -12.33
C GLN A 229 -1.86 11.11 -12.86
N GLU A 230 -2.45 12.14 -13.46
CA GLU A 230 -1.71 13.28 -13.99
C GLU A 230 -2.43 14.62 -13.79
N MET A 231 -1.62 15.66 -13.61
CA MET A 231 -2.06 17.05 -13.73
C MET A 231 -2.00 17.48 -15.20
N ILE A 232 -3.09 18.01 -15.74
CA ILE A 232 -3.22 18.32 -17.17
C ILE A 232 -3.50 19.80 -17.44
N GLN A 233 -3.03 20.28 -18.59
CA GLN A 233 -3.55 21.50 -19.22
C GLN A 233 -4.80 21.14 -20.02
N CYS A 234 -5.92 21.82 -19.78
CA CYS A 234 -7.19 21.48 -20.43
C CYS A 234 -7.35 22.05 -21.84
N GLY A 235 -6.42 22.90 -22.29
CA GLY A 235 -6.46 23.54 -23.62
C GLY A 235 -7.54 24.62 -23.79
N LYS A 236 -8.38 24.88 -22.77
CA LYS A 236 -9.40 25.93 -22.86
C LYS A 236 -8.76 27.32 -22.87
N PRO A 237 -9.19 28.22 -23.78
CA PRO A 237 -8.71 29.60 -23.77
C PRO A 237 -9.03 30.27 -22.44
N ASN A 238 -8.11 31.08 -21.93
CA ASN A 238 -8.22 31.82 -20.66
C ASN A 238 -8.28 30.94 -19.40
N CYS A 239 -7.97 29.66 -19.51
CA CYS A 239 -7.96 28.79 -18.34
C CYS A 239 -6.71 29.02 -17.48
N LYS A 240 -6.87 28.98 -16.16
CA LYS A 240 -5.75 29.16 -15.21
C LYS A 240 -4.61 28.17 -15.39
N CYS A 241 -4.88 26.98 -15.95
CA CYS A 241 -3.85 26.00 -16.27
C CYS A 241 -2.86 26.46 -17.35
N GLN A 242 -3.22 27.46 -18.18
CA GLN A 242 -2.27 28.09 -19.11
C GLN A 242 -1.24 28.96 -18.38
N ARG A 243 -1.52 29.36 -17.12
CA ARG A 243 -0.64 30.17 -16.27
C ARG A 243 0.08 29.35 -15.19
N GLY A 244 0.11 28.02 -15.35
CA GLY A 244 0.84 27.10 -14.46
C GLY A 244 -0.02 26.36 -13.44
N GLU A 245 -1.28 26.77 -13.21
CA GLU A 245 -2.19 26.05 -12.30
C GLU A 245 -2.89 24.88 -12.99
N LEU A 246 -2.17 23.77 -13.16
CA LEU A 246 -2.69 22.57 -13.82
C LEU A 246 -3.95 22.03 -13.14
N HIS A 247 -4.81 21.35 -13.92
CA HIS A 247 -6.00 20.69 -13.40
C HIS A 247 -5.72 19.22 -13.08
N GLY A 248 -6.32 18.70 -12.01
CA GLY A 248 -6.25 17.28 -11.67
C GLY A 248 -6.16 17.04 -10.16
N PRO A 249 -5.64 15.88 -9.73
CA PRO A 249 -5.16 14.79 -10.59
C PRO A 249 -6.31 14.14 -11.37
N TYR A 250 -6.07 13.80 -12.64
CA TYR A 250 -6.98 13.00 -13.45
C TYR A 250 -6.35 11.66 -13.78
N TRP A 251 -7.19 10.66 -13.90
CA TRP A 251 -6.77 9.34 -14.36
C TRP A 251 -6.60 9.32 -15.86
N MET A 252 -5.44 8.82 -16.28
CA MET A 252 -5.06 8.57 -17.66
C MET A 252 -4.81 7.07 -17.83
N ARG A 253 -5.12 6.54 -19.01
CA ARG A 253 -4.71 5.20 -19.42
C ARG A 253 -3.74 5.25 -20.58
N TYR A 254 -2.81 4.31 -20.59
CA TYR A 254 -1.71 4.21 -21.52
C TYR A 254 -1.61 2.82 -22.12
N LYS A 255 -1.25 2.73 -23.38
CA LYS A 255 -1.00 1.45 -24.06
C LYS A 255 0.17 1.59 -25.01
N GLN A 256 1.08 0.62 -24.96
CA GLN A 256 2.17 0.53 -25.91
C GLN A 256 1.67 -0.15 -27.20
N ILE A 257 1.83 0.50 -28.34
CA ILE A 257 1.52 -0.05 -29.67
C ILE A 257 2.80 0.06 -30.51
N GLY A 258 3.56 -1.03 -30.56
CA GLY A 258 4.90 -1.05 -31.17
C GLY A 258 5.85 -0.07 -30.45
N LYS A 259 6.44 0.87 -31.20
CA LYS A 259 7.32 1.92 -30.66
C LYS A 259 6.57 3.16 -30.14
N ARG A 260 5.23 3.20 -30.26
CA ARG A 260 4.42 4.37 -29.89
C ARG A 260 3.66 4.12 -28.60
N ARG A 261 3.60 5.14 -27.74
CA ARG A 261 2.76 5.16 -26.55
C ARG A 261 1.48 5.92 -26.83
N VAL A 262 0.34 5.25 -26.68
CA VAL A 262 -0.99 5.87 -26.78
C VAL A 262 -1.46 6.24 -25.38
N LYS A 263 -2.10 7.41 -25.25
CA LYS A 263 -2.61 7.98 -24.00
C LYS A 263 -4.08 8.34 -24.15
N GLN A 264 -4.90 8.07 -23.13
CA GLN A 264 -6.31 8.42 -23.12
C GLN A 264 -6.77 8.91 -21.74
N TYR A 265 -7.63 9.93 -21.73
CA TYR A 265 -8.27 10.45 -20.53
C TYR A 265 -9.34 9.51 -20.00
N VAL A 266 -9.35 9.27 -18.69
CA VAL A 266 -10.34 8.42 -18.00
C VAL A 266 -11.32 9.26 -17.18
N GLY A 267 -10.85 10.21 -16.36
CA GLY A 267 -11.74 11.01 -15.52
C GLY A 267 -11.10 11.58 -14.25
N LYS A 268 -11.86 12.39 -13.48
CA LYS A 268 -11.45 12.88 -12.14
C LYS A 268 -11.40 11.77 -11.10
N SER A 269 -12.33 10.84 -11.21
CA SER A 269 -12.44 9.69 -10.32
C SER A 269 -12.15 8.46 -11.15
N TYR A 270 -11.10 7.71 -10.78
CA TYR A 270 -11.03 6.32 -11.20
C TYR A 270 -11.97 5.57 -10.29
N VAL A 271 -13.18 5.37 -10.79
CA VAL A 271 -13.97 4.24 -10.34
C VAL A 271 -13.28 3.04 -10.98
N SER A 272 -12.26 2.50 -10.29
CA SER A 272 -12.01 1.07 -10.40
C SER A 272 -13.41 0.47 -10.24
N SER A 273 -13.85 -0.40 -11.15
CA SER A 273 -15.23 -0.91 -11.16
C SER A 273 -15.65 -1.62 -9.86
N CYS A 274 -14.77 -1.65 -8.84
CA CYS A 274 -14.96 -2.16 -7.50
C CYS A 274 -15.04 -1.09 -6.37
N ALA A 275 -14.90 0.22 -6.64
CA ALA A 275 -14.97 1.25 -5.59
C ALA A 275 -16.41 1.72 -5.27
N ARG A 276 -17.40 0.83 -5.39
CA ARG A 276 -18.77 1.02 -4.90
C ARG A 276 -19.03 0.09 -3.73
#